data_AF-A0A3N4NBV3-F1
#
_entry.id   AF-A0A3N4NBV3-F1
#
_cell.length_a   1.000
_cell.length_b   1.000
_cell.length_c   1.000
_cell.angle_alpha   90.00
_cell.angle_beta   90.00
_cell.angle_gamma   90.00
#
_symmetry.space_group_name_H-M   'P 1'
#
loop_
_entity.id
_entity.type
_entity.pdbx_description
1 polymer ?
#
loop_
_entity_poly.entity_id
_entity_poly.type
_entity_poly.pdbx_seq_one_letter_code
_entity_poly.pdbx_strand_id
1 'polypeptide(L)'
;MYTLKKDFEFLKEVLTEFCERQEFIDRLNTIEKTEITGWEIWLQVEFALFLQEHKRVAEWKREIRHSLDMRKSDYWNNASIDFYIRQKQARSFIPLEIKQNRNASSCIKSMSDDIKKFRNIKNSTC
;
A
#
# COMPACT_ATOMS: atom_id res chain seq x y z
N MET A 1 -13.73 -13.53 -9.75
CA MET A 1 -12.53 -14.19 -9.17
C MET A 1 -11.27 -13.98 -10.01
N TYR A 2 -11.35 -14.05 -11.35
CA TYR A 2 -10.22 -13.81 -12.27
C TYR A 2 -9.50 -12.46 -12.05
N THR A 3 -10.25 -11.37 -11.89
CA THR A 3 -9.69 -10.02 -11.69
C THR A 3 -8.83 -9.92 -10.43
N LEU A 4 -9.28 -10.50 -9.31
CA LEU A 4 -8.57 -10.39 -8.03
C LEU A 4 -7.23 -11.14 -8.03
N LYS A 5 -7.18 -12.30 -8.70
CA LYS A 5 -5.92 -13.03 -8.92
C LYS A 5 -4.98 -12.22 -9.84
N LYS A 6 -5.51 -11.66 -10.93
CA LYS A 6 -4.71 -10.84 -11.86
C LYS A 6 -4.14 -9.59 -11.17
N ASP A 7 -4.95 -8.89 -10.37
CA ASP A 7 -4.54 -7.71 -9.61
C ASP A 7 -3.45 -8.07 -8.59
N PHE A 8 -3.61 -9.21 -7.90
CA PHE A 8 -2.60 -9.71 -6.97
C PHE A 8 -1.27 -10.03 -7.68
N GLU A 9 -1.29 -10.77 -8.79
CA GLU A 9 -0.06 -11.11 -9.52
C GLU A 9 0.62 -9.85 -10.07
N PHE A 10 -0.14 -8.87 -10.56
CA PHE A 10 0.42 -7.59 -11.00
C PHE A 10 1.08 -6.84 -9.85
N LEU A 11 0.43 -6.71 -8.70
CA LEU A 11 1.02 -6.06 -7.54
C LEU A 11 2.26 -6.78 -7.04
N LYS A 12 2.21 -8.12 -6.99
CA LYS A 12 3.34 -8.96 -6.59
C LYS A 12 4.55 -8.71 -7.48
N GLU A 13 4.37 -8.71 -8.79
CA GLU A 13 5.44 -8.43 -9.76
C GLU A 13 6.06 -7.04 -9.54
N VAL A 14 5.23 -5.99 -9.48
CA VAL A 14 5.67 -4.60 -9.25
C VAL A 14 6.46 -4.48 -7.93
N LEU A 15 5.98 -5.10 -6.85
CA LEU A 15 6.64 -5.05 -5.54
C LEU A 15 7.92 -5.87 -5.51
N THR A 16 7.95 -7.03 -6.18
CA THR A 16 9.16 -7.84 -6.32
C THR A 16 10.23 -7.07 -7.06
N GLU A 17 9.91 -6.48 -8.22
CA GLU A 17 10.86 -5.66 -8.98
C GLU A 17 11.40 -4.48 -8.17
N PHE A 18 10.53 -3.79 -7.40
CA PHE A 18 10.95 -2.70 -6.52
C PHE A 18 11.95 -3.15 -5.46
N CYS A 19 11.67 -4.27 -4.80
CA CYS A 19 12.46 -4.83 -3.71
C CYS A 19 13.77 -5.49 -4.17
N GLU A 20 13.86 -5.91 -5.43
CA GLU A 20 15.06 -6.54 -6.01
C GLU A 20 16.15 -5.55 -6.44
N ARG A 21 15.87 -4.23 -6.43
CA ARG A 21 16.87 -3.21 -6.76
C ARG A 21 17.97 -3.16 -5.71
N GLN A 22 19.22 -3.35 -6.13
CA GLN A 22 20.37 -3.39 -5.22
C GLN A 22 20.49 -2.13 -4.35
N GLU A 23 20.29 -0.95 -4.95
CA GLU A 23 20.29 0.34 -4.25
C GLU A 23 19.28 0.43 -3.10
N PHE A 24 18.12 -0.21 -3.26
CA PHE A 24 17.06 -0.24 -2.25
C PHE A 24 17.45 -1.15 -1.09
N ILE A 25 17.97 -2.34 -1.40
CA ILE A 25 18.47 -3.30 -0.41
C ILE A 25 19.61 -2.68 0.40
N ASP A 26 20.57 -2.01 -0.24
CA ASP A 26 21.70 -1.38 0.43
C ASP A 26 21.26 -0.25 1.38
N ARG A 27 20.25 0.53 0.99
CA ARG A 27 19.66 1.57 1.85
C ARG A 27 18.92 0.97 3.04
N LEU A 28 18.13 -0.09 2.85
CA LEU A 28 17.46 -0.79 3.95
C LEU A 28 18.47 -1.37 4.96
N ASN A 29 19.54 -1.99 4.47
CA ASN A 29 20.64 -2.49 5.32
C ASN A 29 21.30 -1.36 6.11
N THR A 30 21.44 -0.18 5.51
CA THR A 30 22.01 1.00 6.18
C THR A 30 21.06 1.52 7.25
N ILE A 31 19.75 1.61 6.96
CA ILE A 31 18.71 1.99 7.92
C ILE A 31 18.72 1.06 9.13
N GLU A 32 18.80 -0.25 8.90
CA GLU A 32 18.88 -1.25 9.97
C GLU A 32 20.13 -1.06 10.84
N LYS A 33 21.32 -0.97 10.20
CA LYS A 33 22.61 -0.80 10.91
C LYS A 33 22.69 0.49 11.72
N THR A 34 22.00 1.54 11.29
CA THR A 34 22.00 2.85 11.94
C THR A 34 20.81 3.08 12.87
N GLU A 35 19.93 2.08 12.99
CA GLU A 35 18.70 2.14 13.79
C GLU A 35 17.77 3.32 13.46
N ILE A 36 17.79 3.79 12.21
CA ILE A 36 16.91 4.87 11.76
C ILE A 36 15.44 4.42 11.90
N THR A 37 14.61 5.29 12.46
CA THR A 37 13.17 5.07 12.62
C THR A 37 12.38 6.07 11.77
N GLY A 38 11.10 5.81 11.49
CA GLY A 38 10.28 6.70 10.68
C GLY A 38 10.61 6.66 9.17
N TRP A 39 11.34 5.65 8.71
CA TRP A 39 11.76 5.49 7.32
C TRP A 39 10.62 5.03 6.39
N GLU A 40 9.45 4.71 6.93
CA GLU A 40 8.24 4.32 6.19
C GLU A 40 7.90 5.35 5.11
N ILE A 41 7.93 6.64 5.46
CA ILE A 41 7.65 7.73 4.51
C ILE A 41 8.69 7.76 3.39
N TRP A 42 9.97 7.52 3.70
CA TRP A 42 11.02 7.41 2.68
C TRP A 42 10.75 6.23 1.74
N LEU A 43 10.42 5.04 2.26
CA LEU A 43 10.06 3.90 1.43
C LEU A 43 8.87 4.24 0.51
N GLN A 44 7.85 4.92 1.02
CA GLN A 44 6.71 5.34 0.22
C GLN A 44 7.12 6.34 -0.89
N VAL A 45 8.01 7.30 -0.60
CA VAL A 45 8.56 8.21 -1.64
C VAL A 45 9.32 7.41 -2.71
N GLU A 46 10.21 6.52 -2.31
CA GLU A 46 10.99 5.71 -3.26
C GLU A 46 10.10 4.82 -4.13
N PHE A 47 9.06 4.24 -3.54
CA PHE A 47 8.10 3.44 -4.28
C PHE A 47 7.28 4.28 -5.26
N ALA A 48 6.88 5.50 -4.88
CA ALA A 48 6.21 6.42 -5.78
C ALA A 48 7.08 6.80 -7.00
N LEU A 49 8.37 7.07 -6.79
CA LEU A 49 9.33 7.34 -7.86
C LEU A 49 9.47 6.12 -8.79
N PHE A 50 9.57 4.92 -8.23
CA PHE A 50 9.60 3.68 -9.01
C PHE A 50 8.32 3.49 -9.85
N LEU A 51 7.13 3.71 -9.25
CA LEU A 51 5.85 3.59 -9.96
C LEU A 51 5.70 4.59 -11.11
N GLN A 52 6.25 5.80 -10.96
CA GLN A 52 6.23 6.83 -11.99
C GLN A 52 6.96 6.39 -13.28
N GLU A 53 8.02 5.61 -13.15
CA GLU A 53 8.83 5.12 -14.27
C GLU A 53 8.41 3.72 -14.75
N HIS A 54 7.56 3.03 -13.99
CA HIS A 54 7.23 1.63 -14.25
C HIS A 54 6.38 1.43 -15.51
N LYS A 55 6.88 0.64 -16.47
CA LYS A 55 6.30 0.47 -17.81
C LYS A 55 4.86 -0.03 -17.83
N ARG A 56 4.42 -0.79 -16.82
CA ARG A 56 3.06 -1.38 -16.76
C ARG A 56 2.09 -0.60 -15.88
N VAL A 57 2.55 0.41 -15.14
CA VAL A 57 1.69 1.28 -14.34
C VAL A 57 1.15 2.37 -15.27
N ALA A 58 -0.16 2.60 -15.22
CA ALA A 58 -0.80 3.69 -15.96
C ALA A 58 -0.95 4.94 -15.09
N GLU A 59 -1.29 4.74 -13.83
CA GLU A 59 -1.53 5.81 -12.88
C GLU A 59 -1.30 5.27 -11.47
N TRP A 60 -0.77 6.13 -10.61
CA TRP A 60 -0.65 5.88 -9.19
C TRP A 60 -1.08 7.14 -8.44
N LYS A 61 -1.53 6.95 -7.21
CA LYS A 61 -1.86 8.03 -6.29
C LYS A 61 -1.35 7.64 -4.91
N ARG A 62 -0.70 8.58 -4.24
CA ARG A 62 -0.24 8.45 -2.85
C ARG A 62 -1.07 9.38 -1.98
N GLU A 63 -1.37 8.98 -0.75
CA GLU A 63 -1.99 9.86 0.26
C GLU A 63 -3.28 10.55 -0.25
N ILE A 64 -4.16 9.83 -0.95
CA ILE A 64 -5.46 10.41 -1.32
C ILE A 64 -6.26 10.61 -0.03
N ARG A 65 -6.34 11.86 0.42
CA ARG A 65 -7.36 12.28 1.37
C ARG A 65 -8.68 12.37 0.62
N HIS A 66 -9.61 11.47 0.93
CA HIS A 66 -10.98 11.58 0.44
C HIS A 66 -11.62 12.82 1.09
N SER A 67 -11.88 13.87 0.31
CA SER A 67 -12.67 15.02 0.78
C SER A 67 -14.12 14.55 0.96
N LEU A 68 -14.64 14.56 2.19
CA LEU A 68 -15.96 14.05 2.50
C LEU A 68 -16.92 15.17 2.93
N ASP A 69 -18.13 15.14 2.36
CA ASP A 69 -19.32 15.80 2.89
C ASP A 69 -19.58 15.27 4.31
N MET A 70 -19.64 16.19 5.28
CA MET A 70 -19.59 15.95 6.73
C MET A 70 -20.82 15.24 7.32
N ARG A 71 -21.61 14.52 6.53
CA ARG A 71 -22.90 13.95 6.93
C ARG A 71 -22.93 12.42 7.10
N LYS A 72 -21.79 11.73 7.01
CA LYS A 72 -21.67 10.32 7.41
C LYS A 72 -20.41 10.09 8.24
N SER A 73 -20.61 9.58 9.45
CA SER A 73 -19.67 9.57 10.57
C SER A 73 -18.42 8.68 10.40
N ASP A 74 -17.29 9.34 10.65
CA ASP A 74 -16.13 8.94 11.46
C ASP A 74 -15.14 7.84 11.04
N TYR A 75 -15.44 6.87 10.18
CA TYR A 75 -14.45 5.80 9.89
C TYR A 75 -13.70 5.96 8.55
N TRP A 76 -14.38 6.39 7.49
CA TRP A 76 -13.73 6.72 6.21
C TRP A 76 -12.85 7.98 6.29
N ASN A 77 -13.03 8.76 7.36
CA ASN A 77 -12.20 9.93 7.68
C ASN A 77 -10.80 9.58 8.21
N ASN A 78 -10.53 8.32 8.61
CA ASN A 78 -9.30 7.94 9.33
C ASN A 78 -8.41 6.90 8.63
N ALA A 79 -8.81 6.36 7.48
CA ALA A 79 -8.01 5.38 6.74
C ALA A 79 -7.51 6.00 5.43
N SER A 80 -6.38 6.71 5.50
CA SER A 80 -5.62 7.10 4.31
C SER A 80 -4.91 5.85 3.81
N ILE A 81 -5.37 5.28 2.68
CA ILE A 81 -4.64 4.20 2.01
C ILE A 81 -3.33 4.77 1.46
N ASP A 82 -2.22 4.08 1.70
CA ASP A 82 -0.89 4.53 1.27
C ASP A 82 -0.84 4.75 -0.26
N PHE A 83 -1.31 3.76 -1.03
CA PHE A 83 -1.31 3.81 -2.49
C PHE A 83 -2.60 3.32 -3.13
N TYR A 84 -2.93 3.95 -4.26
CA TYR A 84 -3.81 3.40 -5.29
C TYR A 84 -3.02 3.24 -6.58
N ILE A 85 -2.96 2.03 -7.12
CA ILE A 85 -2.17 1.70 -8.32
C ILE A 85 -3.09 1.16 -9.40
N ARG A 86 -2.94 1.63 -10.64
CA ARG A 86 -3.70 1.14 -11.78
C ARG A 86 -2.78 0.64 -12.88
N GLN A 87 -2.95 -0.63 -13.26
CA GLN A 87 -2.25 -1.23 -14.39
C GLN A 87 -2.72 -0.59 -15.72
N LYS A 88 -1.83 -0.51 -16.71
CA LYS A 88 -2.21 -0.21 -18.11
C LYS A 88 -3.33 -1.15 -18.57
N GLN A 89 -4.30 -0.58 -19.28
CA GLN A 89 -5.51 -1.26 -19.77
C GLN A 89 -6.50 -1.72 -18.69
N ALA A 90 -6.18 -1.57 -17.39
CA ALA A 90 -7.14 -1.77 -16.31
C ALA A 90 -7.98 -0.51 -16.09
N ARG A 91 -9.25 -0.72 -15.71
CA ARG A 91 -10.20 0.36 -15.39
C ARG A 91 -10.19 0.74 -13.90
N SER A 92 -9.93 -0.21 -13.01
CA SER A 92 -9.97 -0.03 -11.57
C SER A 92 -8.59 0.19 -10.97
N PHE A 93 -8.54 0.96 -9.87
CA PHE A 93 -7.37 1.04 -9.01
C PHE A 93 -7.34 -0.14 -8.04
N ILE A 94 -6.13 -0.55 -7.68
CA ILE A 94 -5.85 -1.54 -6.67
C ILE A 94 -5.27 -0.80 -5.45
N PRO A 95 -5.94 -0.85 -4.29
CA PRO A 95 -5.41 -0.25 -3.07
C PRO A 95 -4.25 -1.11 -2.54
N LEU A 96 -3.20 -0.44 -2.06
CA LEU A 96 -2.05 -1.05 -1.40
C LEU A 96 -1.77 -0.30 -0.10
N GLU A 97 -1.69 -1.07 0.98
CA GLU A 97 -1.32 -0.62 2.33
C GLU A 97 0.02 -1.27 2.71
N ILE A 98 0.95 -0.48 3.22
CA ILE A 98 2.29 -0.89 3.61
C ILE A 98 2.41 -0.79 5.13
N LYS A 99 2.81 -1.88 5.79
CA LYS A 99 3.03 -1.91 7.24
C LYS A 99 4.47 -2.30 7.54
N GLN A 100 5.07 -1.63 8.52
CA GLN A 100 6.36 -2.02 9.10
C GLN A 100 6.19 -2.45 10.56
N ASN A 101 6.99 -3.43 10.97
CA ASN A 101 7.23 -3.75 12.37
C ASN A 101 8.61 -4.39 12.49
N ARG A 102 9.31 -4.19 13.62
CA ARG A 102 10.56 -4.90 13.92
C ARG A 102 10.36 -6.41 14.06
N ASN A 103 9.16 -6.84 14.40
CA ASN A 103 8.78 -8.25 14.52
C ASN A 103 7.75 -8.63 13.45
N ALA A 104 8.12 -9.59 12.58
CA ALA A 104 7.27 -10.05 11.50
C ALA A 104 5.93 -10.63 11.97
N SER A 105 5.94 -11.45 13.04
CA SER A 105 4.72 -12.04 13.60
C SER A 105 3.75 -10.97 14.11
N SER A 106 4.26 -9.93 14.78
CA SER A 106 3.48 -8.77 15.20
C SER A 106 2.93 -8.00 14.00
N CYS A 107 3.72 -7.81 12.94
CA CYS A 107 3.27 -7.16 11.71
C CYS A 107 2.08 -7.91 11.09
N ILE A 108 2.23 -9.23 10.90
CA ILE A 108 1.20 -10.10 10.31
C ILE A 108 -0.07 -10.08 11.16
N LYS A 109 0.08 -10.11 12.49
CA LYS A 109 -1.06 -10.02 13.41
C LYS A 109 -1.80 -8.68 13.23
N SER A 110 -1.08 -7.56 13.21
CA SER A 110 -1.67 -6.25 12.98
C SER A 110 -2.38 -6.16 11.64
N MET A 111 -1.78 -6.69 10.57
CA MET A 111 -2.42 -6.76 9.25
C MET A 111 -3.71 -7.61 9.29
N SER A 112 -3.68 -8.76 9.96
CA SER A 112 -4.86 -9.63 10.12
C SER A 112 -5.98 -8.94 10.90
N ASP A 113 -5.63 -8.22 11.96
CA ASP A 113 -6.61 -7.48 12.75
C ASP A 113 -7.21 -6.30 11.96
N ASP A 114 -6.43 -5.63 11.11
CA ASP A 114 -6.94 -4.61 10.20
C ASP A 114 -7.86 -5.21 9.11
N ILE A 115 -7.55 -6.40 8.59
CA ILE A 115 -8.45 -7.13 7.67
C ILE A 115 -9.78 -7.46 8.36
N LYS A 116 -9.75 -7.90 9.64
CA LYS A 116 -10.98 -8.18 10.40
C LYS A 116 -11.80 -6.92 10.61
N LYS A 117 -11.17 -5.79 10.97
CA LYS A 117 -11.85 -4.48 11.05
C LYS A 117 -12.52 -4.16 9.72
N PHE A 118 -11.81 -4.32 8.61
CA PHE A 118 -12.34 -4.04 7.27
C PHE A 118 -13.53 -4.95 6.89
N ARG A 119 -13.49 -6.24 7.27
CA ARG A 119 -14.59 -7.18 7.00
C ARG A 119 -15.85 -6.87 7.79
N ASN A 120 -15.73 -6.25 8.96
CA ASN A 120 -16.86 -5.82 9.77
C ASN A 120 -17.59 -4.57 9.19
N ILE A 121 -17.18 -4.04 8.02
CA ILE A 121 -17.68 -2.78 7.43
C ILE A 121 -18.90 -2.98 6.47
N LYS A 122 -19.58 -4.15 6.43
CA LYS A 122 -20.87 -4.31 5.71
C LYS A 122 -21.85 -5.16 6.54
N ASN A 123 -23.10 -4.77 6.85
CA ASN A 123 -24.04 -3.83 6.24
C ASN A 123 -24.68 -2.88 7.27
N SER A 124 -24.56 -1.57 7.07
CA SER A 124 -25.64 -0.64 7.44
C SER A 124 -26.39 -0.34 6.16
N THR A 125 -27.38 -1.17 5.87
CA THR A 125 -28.38 -0.96 4.82
C THR A 125 -29.17 0.30 5.17
N CYS A 126 -29.23 1.25 4.24
CA CYS A 126 -30.40 2.12 4.06
C CYS A 126 -31.05 1.69 2.75
#